data_AF-A0AAU6EBD9-F1
#
_entry.id   AF-A0AAU6EBD9-F1
#
_cell.length_a   1.000
_cell.length_b   1.000
_cell.length_c   1.000
_cell.angle_alpha   90.00
_cell.angle_beta   90.00
_cell.angle_gamma   90.00
#
_symmetry.space_group_name_H-M   'P 1'
#
loop_
_entity.id
_entity.type
_entity.pdbx_description
1 polymer ?
#
loop_
_entity_poly.entity_id
_entity_poly.type
_entity_poly.pdbx_seq_one_letter_code
_entity_poly.pdbx_strand_id
1 'polypeptide(L)'
;MIPARDDIPYAVRVVLLFVLALSTVIVHINQAPPLRPAGELVADLRAGEVTKVVYDRNWPAYGTLTWSHGPLSWSQARFDQPDDVWDPRTTRLVPEALERRQAAFLAQVRAVADPSVEIVRTDGLGALAGSPAYGRWWEPFGPVAVVAEILAWLLMLARPNPRYASRWAWFWMFLTGGSLLYVLLEPRPLWRDPYEALPAPARLDGTRGFAIAVALLFGMAMVNA
;
A
#
# COMPACT_ATOMS: atom_id res chain seq x y z
N MET A 1 20.88 2.21 42.74
CA MET A 1 20.72 2.94 41.46
C MET A 1 19.61 2.21 40.70
N ILE A 2 18.39 2.75 40.69
CA ILE A 2 17.25 2.12 40.00
C ILE A 2 17.44 2.46 38.52
N PRO A 3 17.61 1.50 37.60
CA PRO A 3 17.69 1.82 36.18
C PRO A 3 16.38 2.52 35.79
N ALA A 4 16.50 3.74 35.27
CA ALA A 4 15.37 4.52 34.79
C ALA A 4 14.59 3.65 33.79
N ARG A 5 13.31 3.44 34.11
CA ARG A 5 12.37 2.61 33.37
C ARG A 5 11.86 3.41 32.16
N ASP A 6 12.79 3.89 31.33
CA ASP A 6 12.51 4.70 30.12
C ASP A 6 12.33 3.83 28.87
N ASP A 7 12.18 2.52 29.07
CA ASP A 7 11.95 1.59 27.97
C ASP A 7 10.46 1.52 27.64
N ILE A 8 10.17 1.71 26.35
CA ILE A 8 8.88 1.43 25.74
C ILE A 8 8.43 0.04 26.23
N PRO A 9 7.23 -0.10 26.82
CA PRO A 9 6.78 -1.39 27.30
C PRO A 9 6.90 -2.43 26.19
N TYR A 10 7.48 -3.59 26.50
CA TYR A 10 7.66 -4.68 25.53
C TYR A 10 6.37 -5.01 24.77
N ALA A 11 5.23 -5.01 25.49
CA ALA A 11 3.91 -5.19 24.90
C ALA A 11 3.59 -4.17 23.80
N VAL A 12 3.91 -2.87 24.01
CA VAL A 12 3.70 -1.82 23.00
C VAL A 12 4.54 -2.11 21.76
N ARG A 13 5.81 -2.52 21.91
CA ARG A 13 6.66 -2.88 20.76
C ARG A 13 6.13 -4.08 20.00
N VAL A 14 5.65 -5.11 20.69
CA VAL A 14 5.07 -6.31 20.06
C VAL A 14 3.80 -5.96 19.29
N VAL A 15 2.89 -5.18 19.89
CA VAL A 15 1.68 -4.70 19.22
C VAL A 15 2.04 -3.86 17.99
N LEU A 16 2.98 -2.94 18.13
CA LEU A 16 3.43 -2.08 17.04
C LEU A 16 4.05 -2.90 15.90
N LEU A 17 4.90 -3.87 16.22
CA LEU A 17 5.49 -4.79 15.24
C LEU A 17 4.40 -5.59 14.53
N PHE A 18 3.44 -6.14 15.26
CA PHE A 18 2.34 -6.92 14.70
C PHE A 18 1.51 -6.07 13.72
N VAL A 19 1.12 -4.86 14.12
CA VAL A 19 0.34 -3.95 13.27
C VAL A 19 1.11 -3.58 12.01
N LEU A 20 2.39 -3.19 12.15
CA LEU A 20 3.23 -2.84 11.01
C LEU A 20 3.41 -4.04 10.07
N ALA A 21 3.68 -5.23 10.60
CA ALA A 21 3.95 -6.43 9.80
C ALA A 21 2.69 -6.88 9.06
N LEU A 22 1.55 -6.91 9.76
CA LEU A 22 0.26 -7.20 9.16
C LEU A 22 -0.07 -6.19 8.05
N SER A 23 0.19 -4.90 8.30
CA SER A 23 0.00 -3.84 7.31
C SER A 23 0.87 -4.08 6.07
N THR A 24 2.16 -4.40 6.25
CA THR A 24 3.06 -4.70 5.14
C THR A 24 2.60 -5.91 4.32
N VAL A 25 2.13 -6.98 4.97
CA VAL A 25 1.59 -8.17 4.30
C VAL A 25 0.34 -7.82 3.49
N ILE A 26 -0.61 -7.10 4.08
CA ILE A 26 -1.83 -6.69 3.39
C ILE A 26 -1.50 -5.82 2.19
N VAL A 27 -0.58 -4.85 2.33
CA VAL A 27 -0.07 -4.07 1.20
C VAL A 27 0.44 -5.01 0.12
N HIS A 28 1.42 -5.87 0.40
CA HIS A 28 2.01 -6.74 -0.62
C HIS A 28 0.99 -7.63 -1.35
N ILE A 29 0.04 -8.22 -0.62
CA ILE A 29 -1.01 -9.07 -1.23
C ILE A 29 -1.87 -8.27 -2.21
N ASN A 30 -2.05 -6.97 -1.98
CA ASN A 30 -2.91 -6.11 -2.79
C ASN A 30 -2.12 -5.28 -3.83
N GLN A 31 -0.78 -5.42 -3.94
CA GLN A 31 0.07 -4.63 -4.88
C GLN A 31 -0.25 -4.90 -6.33
N ALA A 32 -0.49 -6.16 -6.69
CA ALA A 32 -0.75 -6.56 -8.06
C ALA A 32 -1.98 -7.46 -8.12
N PRO A 33 -3.20 -6.89 -8.12
CA PRO A 33 -4.41 -7.67 -8.34
C PRO A 33 -4.30 -8.43 -9.68
N PRO A 34 -4.73 -9.70 -9.75
CA PRO A 34 -4.74 -10.47 -10.99
C PRO A 34 -5.48 -9.71 -12.11
N LEU A 35 -4.84 -9.66 -13.28
CA LEU A 35 -5.40 -9.04 -14.48
C LEU A 35 -6.39 -9.97 -15.17
N ARG A 36 -7.66 -9.58 -15.22
CA ARG A 36 -8.78 -10.32 -15.80
C ARG A 36 -9.52 -9.51 -16.86
N PRO A 37 -10.06 -10.12 -17.92
CA PRO A 37 -10.95 -9.43 -18.87
C PRO A 37 -12.08 -8.67 -18.18
N ALA A 38 -12.41 -7.47 -18.66
CA ALA A 38 -13.49 -6.66 -18.06
C ALA A 38 -14.88 -7.35 -18.13
N GLY A 39 -15.08 -8.28 -19.06
CA GLY A 39 -16.31 -9.08 -19.15
C GLY A 39 -16.49 -10.05 -17.97
N GLU A 40 -15.40 -10.46 -17.30
CA GLU A 40 -15.49 -11.35 -16.13
C GLU A 40 -16.12 -10.65 -14.93
N LEU A 41 -15.97 -9.33 -14.79
CA LEU A 41 -16.68 -8.55 -13.76
C LEU A 41 -18.19 -8.79 -13.79
N VAL A 42 -18.79 -8.85 -14.99
CA VAL A 42 -20.24 -9.05 -15.14
C VAL A 42 -20.63 -10.48 -14.73
N ALA A 43 -19.76 -11.47 -14.97
CA ALA A 43 -19.98 -12.84 -14.53
C ALA A 43 -19.87 -12.95 -12.99
N ASP A 44 -18.83 -12.36 -12.40
CA ASP A 44 -18.59 -12.35 -10.96
C ASP A 44 -19.73 -11.63 -10.20
N LEU A 45 -20.25 -10.53 -10.76
CA LEU A 45 -21.42 -9.82 -10.22
C LEU A 45 -22.66 -10.69 -10.20
N ARG A 46 -22.93 -11.44 -11.29
CA ARG A 46 -24.08 -12.37 -11.35
C ARG A 46 -23.94 -13.54 -10.37
N ALA A 47 -22.71 -13.95 -10.10
CA ALA A 47 -22.42 -14.97 -9.09
C ALA A 47 -22.57 -14.44 -7.65
N GLY A 48 -22.74 -13.12 -7.46
CA GLY A 48 -22.83 -12.50 -6.15
C GLY A 48 -21.50 -12.45 -5.41
N GLU A 49 -20.37 -12.60 -6.11
CA GLU A 49 -19.04 -12.64 -5.51
C GLU A 49 -18.44 -11.25 -5.31
N VAL A 50 -18.98 -10.25 -6.01
CA VAL A 50 -18.42 -8.90 -6.01
C VAL A 50 -19.05 -8.05 -4.93
N THR A 51 -18.23 -7.45 -4.07
CA THR A 51 -18.70 -6.54 -3.02
C THR A 51 -18.48 -5.07 -3.35
N LYS A 52 -17.48 -4.76 -4.19
CA LYS A 52 -17.10 -3.39 -4.52
C LYS A 52 -16.49 -3.31 -5.91
N VAL A 53 -16.84 -2.26 -6.65
CA VAL A 53 -16.28 -1.94 -7.98
C VAL A 53 -15.73 -0.52 -7.94
N VAL A 54 -14.47 -0.37 -8.33
CA VAL A 54 -13.77 0.92 -8.34
C VAL A 54 -13.20 1.16 -9.73
N TYR A 55 -13.53 2.29 -10.33
CA TYR A 55 -13.05 2.64 -11.66
C TYR A 55 -12.55 4.07 -11.73
N ASP A 56 -11.49 4.26 -12.51
CA ASP A 56 -10.90 5.56 -12.78
C ASP A 56 -11.67 6.32 -13.87
N ARG A 57 -11.66 7.65 -13.78
CA ARG A 57 -12.25 8.53 -14.80
C ARG A 57 -11.74 8.26 -16.22
N ASN A 58 -10.52 7.74 -16.38
CA ASN A 58 -9.91 7.50 -17.69
C ASN A 58 -9.98 6.04 -18.15
N TRP A 59 -10.61 5.14 -17.40
CA TRP A 59 -10.81 3.76 -17.84
C TRP A 59 -11.90 3.69 -18.93
N PRO A 60 -11.81 2.91 -20.01
CA PRO A 60 -10.75 1.95 -20.37
C PRO A 60 -9.55 2.54 -21.12
N ALA A 61 -9.50 3.86 -21.38
CA ALA A 61 -8.45 4.46 -22.21
C ALA A 61 -7.03 4.35 -21.62
N TYR A 62 -6.83 4.75 -20.36
CA TYR A 62 -5.57 4.63 -19.60
C TYR A 62 -5.79 4.56 -18.08
N GLY A 63 -7.04 4.50 -17.64
CA GLY A 63 -7.40 4.30 -16.25
C GLY A 63 -7.50 2.81 -15.86
N THR A 64 -7.82 2.57 -14.60
CA THR A 64 -8.01 1.23 -14.05
C THR A 64 -9.48 0.97 -13.73
N LEU A 65 -9.91 -0.27 -13.89
CA LEU A 65 -11.15 -0.80 -13.33
C LEU A 65 -10.75 -1.98 -12.46
N THR A 66 -11.24 -1.99 -11.23
CA THR A 66 -10.90 -3.00 -10.23
C THR A 66 -12.14 -3.41 -9.46
N TRP A 67 -12.20 -4.65 -9.01
CA TRP A 67 -13.32 -5.14 -8.22
C TRP A 67 -12.86 -6.11 -7.13
N SER A 68 -13.66 -6.20 -6.08
CA SER A 68 -13.40 -6.99 -4.89
C SER A 68 -14.23 -8.25 -4.82
N HIS A 69 -13.60 -9.37 -4.44
CA HIS A 69 -14.27 -10.62 -4.08
C HIS A 69 -14.42 -10.81 -2.56
N GLY A 70 -14.18 -9.76 -1.77
CA GLY A 70 -14.13 -9.80 -0.31
C GLY A 70 -12.96 -9.00 0.26
N PRO A 71 -12.63 -9.16 1.55
CA PRO A 71 -11.84 -8.16 2.26
C PRO A 71 -10.39 -7.99 1.81
N LEU A 72 -9.84 -9.00 1.13
CA LEU A 72 -8.42 -9.08 0.80
C LEU A 72 -8.19 -9.55 -0.64
N SER A 73 -9.25 -9.74 -1.43
CA SER A 73 -9.17 -10.31 -2.77
C SER A 73 -9.70 -9.31 -3.78
N TRP A 74 -8.83 -8.98 -4.74
CA TRP A 74 -9.06 -7.98 -5.77
C TRP A 74 -8.76 -8.56 -7.13
N SER A 75 -9.48 -8.09 -8.12
CA SER A 75 -9.17 -8.30 -9.53
C SER A 75 -9.10 -6.96 -10.23
N GLN A 76 -8.27 -6.89 -11.26
CA GLN A 76 -8.12 -5.70 -12.09
C GLN A 76 -8.48 -6.04 -13.52
N ALA A 77 -9.26 -5.17 -14.15
CA ALA A 77 -9.56 -5.27 -15.57
C ALA A 77 -8.24 -5.15 -16.34
N ARG A 78 -7.98 -6.14 -17.20
CA ARG A 78 -6.92 -6.06 -18.18
C ARG A 78 -7.14 -4.81 -19.02
N PHE A 79 -6.05 -4.11 -19.25
CA PHE A 79 -6.02 -2.96 -20.10
C PHE A 79 -6.27 -3.39 -21.55
N ASP A 80 -7.41 -2.98 -22.08
CA ASP A 80 -7.78 -3.17 -23.47
C ASP A 80 -8.09 -1.78 -24.00
N GLN A 81 -7.14 -1.19 -24.73
CA GLN A 81 -7.27 0.15 -25.31
C GLN A 81 -8.24 0.05 -26.49
N PRO A 82 -9.48 0.50 -26.36
CA PRO A 82 -10.42 0.28 -27.42
C PRO A 82 -10.23 1.38 -28.48
N ASP A 83 -10.09 1.00 -29.75
CA ASP A 83 -9.78 1.95 -30.84
C ASP A 83 -10.85 3.06 -30.99
N ASP A 84 -12.08 2.80 -30.53
CA ASP A 84 -13.22 3.70 -30.65
C ASP A 84 -13.18 4.94 -29.74
N VAL A 85 -12.29 4.96 -28.73
CA VAL A 85 -12.10 6.14 -27.87
C VAL A 85 -10.98 7.05 -28.34
N TRP A 86 -10.26 6.68 -29.40
CA TRP A 86 -9.14 7.45 -29.93
C TRP A 86 -9.48 7.99 -31.33
N ASP A 87 -9.09 9.22 -31.60
CA ASP A 87 -9.17 9.77 -32.95
C ASP A 87 -8.08 9.11 -33.82
N PRO A 88 -8.45 8.41 -34.92
CA PRO A 88 -7.50 7.68 -35.75
C PRO A 88 -6.49 8.60 -36.47
N ARG A 89 -6.76 9.90 -36.58
CA ARG A 89 -5.86 10.86 -37.24
C ARG A 89 -4.91 11.53 -36.27
N THR A 90 -5.39 11.85 -35.06
CA THR A 90 -4.63 12.65 -34.10
C THR A 90 -4.08 11.82 -32.94
N THR A 91 -4.49 10.55 -32.81
CA THR A 91 -4.19 9.66 -31.67
C THR A 91 -4.55 10.27 -30.32
N ARG A 92 -5.46 11.24 -30.31
CA ARG A 92 -5.94 11.91 -29.10
C ARG A 92 -7.16 11.18 -28.57
N LEU A 93 -7.26 11.12 -27.24
CA LEU A 93 -8.44 10.62 -26.57
C LEU A 93 -9.63 11.52 -26.92
N VAL A 94 -10.75 10.89 -27.31
CA VAL A 94 -12.04 11.54 -27.56
C VAL A 94 -12.90 11.41 -26.29
N PRO A 95 -13.02 12.46 -25.45
CA PRO A 95 -13.69 12.36 -24.15
C PRO A 95 -15.13 11.88 -24.24
N GLU A 96 -15.88 12.32 -25.25
CA GLU A 96 -17.29 11.96 -25.42
C GLU A 96 -17.46 10.47 -25.78
N ALA A 97 -16.53 9.91 -26.56
CA ALA A 97 -16.54 8.50 -26.89
C ALA A 97 -16.20 7.65 -25.65
N LEU A 98 -15.21 8.09 -24.87
CA LEU A 98 -14.84 7.46 -23.60
C LEU A 98 -16.03 7.44 -22.63
N GLU A 99 -16.67 8.60 -22.39
CA GLU A 99 -17.81 8.71 -21.49
C GLU A 99 -18.99 7.85 -21.93
N ARG A 100 -19.27 7.79 -23.24
CA ARG A 100 -20.33 6.93 -23.78
C ARG A 100 -20.04 5.45 -23.53
N ARG A 101 -18.80 5.02 -23.76
CA ARG A 101 -18.37 3.63 -23.55
C ARG A 101 -18.41 3.25 -22.07
N GLN A 102 -17.91 4.13 -21.20
CA GLN A 102 -18.02 3.98 -19.74
C GLN A 102 -19.49 3.86 -19.31
N ALA A 103 -20.35 4.76 -19.76
CA ALA A 103 -21.76 4.76 -19.40
C ALA A 103 -22.47 3.47 -19.85
N ALA A 104 -22.20 3.00 -21.07
CA ALA A 104 -22.76 1.76 -21.59
C ALA A 104 -22.32 0.54 -20.76
N PHE A 105 -21.03 0.45 -20.42
CA PHE A 105 -20.51 -0.63 -19.58
C PHE A 105 -21.07 -0.56 -18.15
N LEU A 106 -21.09 0.62 -17.54
CA LEU A 106 -21.61 0.80 -16.17
C LEU A 106 -23.12 0.55 -16.10
N ALA A 107 -23.87 0.80 -17.18
CA ALA A 107 -25.28 0.41 -17.24
C ALA A 107 -25.43 -1.12 -17.19
N GLN A 108 -24.57 -1.87 -17.88
CA GLN A 108 -24.55 -3.34 -17.79
C GLN A 108 -24.17 -3.83 -16.40
N VAL A 109 -23.13 -3.25 -15.79
CA VAL A 109 -22.71 -3.56 -14.42
C VAL A 109 -23.84 -3.33 -13.43
N ARG A 110 -24.49 -2.16 -13.47
CA ARG A 110 -25.60 -1.83 -12.56
C ARG A 110 -26.84 -2.69 -12.77
N ALA A 111 -27.07 -3.19 -13.99
CA ALA A 111 -28.20 -4.06 -14.28
C ALA A 111 -28.05 -5.46 -13.65
N VAL A 112 -26.82 -5.90 -13.36
CA VAL A 112 -26.55 -7.21 -12.74
C VAL A 112 -26.08 -7.12 -11.28
N ALA A 113 -25.65 -5.95 -10.83
CA ALA A 113 -25.15 -5.74 -9.49
C ALA A 113 -26.27 -5.83 -8.45
N ASP A 114 -26.01 -6.53 -7.35
CA ASP A 114 -26.84 -6.44 -6.16
C ASP A 114 -26.80 -4.99 -5.61
N PRO A 115 -27.91 -4.46 -5.04
CA PRO A 115 -27.94 -3.12 -4.44
C PRO A 115 -26.88 -2.87 -3.36
N SER A 116 -26.36 -3.93 -2.73
CA SER A 116 -25.27 -3.85 -1.74
C SER A 116 -23.89 -3.61 -2.34
N VAL A 117 -23.71 -3.81 -3.65
CA VAL A 117 -22.42 -3.62 -4.32
C VAL A 117 -22.11 -2.13 -4.42
N GLU A 118 -21.02 -1.72 -3.78
CA GLU A 118 -20.58 -0.33 -3.83
C GLU A 118 -19.82 -0.06 -5.15
N ILE A 119 -20.36 0.79 -6.01
CA ILE A 119 -19.72 1.19 -7.28
C ILE A 119 -19.22 2.61 -7.15
N VAL A 120 -17.91 2.83 -7.26
CA VAL A 120 -17.32 4.16 -7.08
C VAL A 120 -16.37 4.58 -8.19
N ARG A 121 -16.52 5.83 -8.60
CA ARG A 121 -15.61 6.53 -9.51
C ARG A 121 -14.47 7.16 -8.73
N THR A 122 -13.27 7.15 -9.31
CA THR A 122 -12.12 7.90 -8.81
C THR A 122 -11.63 8.89 -9.84
N ASP A 123 -11.28 10.10 -9.40
CA ASP A 123 -10.68 11.14 -10.23
C ASP A 123 -9.14 11.04 -10.27
N GLY A 124 -8.59 9.88 -9.90
CA GLY A 124 -7.19 9.71 -9.52
C GLY A 124 -6.19 9.84 -10.67
N LEU A 125 -4.98 10.30 -10.33
CA LEU A 125 -3.77 10.14 -11.16
C LEU A 125 -3.34 8.66 -11.11
N GLY A 126 -4.07 7.80 -11.83
CA GLY A 126 -4.01 6.33 -11.74
C GLY A 126 -2.65 5.63 -11.95
N ALA A 127 -1.58 6.38 -12.23
CA ALA A 127 -0.21 5.86 -12.37
C ALA A 127 0.73 6.25 -11.21
N LEU A 128 0.48 7.35 -10.48
CA LEU A 128 1.40 7.84 -9.43
C LEU A 128 0.93 7.49 -8.01
N ALA A 129 -0.37 7.28 -7.80
CA ALA A 129 -0.94 7.03 -6.47
C ALA A 129 -1.20 5.53 -6.17
N GLY A 130 -0.82 4.63 -7.07
CA GLY A 130 -1.24 3.23 -7.03
C GLY A 130 -2.71 3.06 -7.45
N SER A 131 -3.14 1.81 -7.66
CA SER A 131 -4.55 1.50 -7.97
C SER A 131 -5.45 2.12 -6.90
N PRO A 132 -6.57 2.79 -7.24
CA PRO A 132 -7.51 3.33 -6.25
C PRO A 132 -8.10 2.29 -5.28
N ALA A 133 -7.92 0.99 -5.58
CA ALA A 133 -8.13 -0.09 -4.62
C ALA A 133 -7.25 0.04 -3.36
N TYR A 134 -6.01 0.53 -3.50
CA TYR A 134 -5.08 0.76 -2.39
C TYR A 134 -5.64 1.65 -1.30
N GLY A 135 -6.24 2.78 -1.69
CA GLY A 135 -6.65 3.81 -0.74
C GLY A 135 -7.85 3.43 0.12
N ARG A 136 -8.66 2.43 -0.29
CA ARG A 136 -9.99 2.17 0.33
C ARG A 136 -10.10 0.89 1.15
N TRP A 137 -9.29 -0.14 0.91
CA TRP A 137 -9.14 -1.25 1.89
C TRP A 137 -8.35 -0.83 3.12
N TRP A 138 -7.52 0.19 2.91
CA TRP A 138 -6.89 0.95 3.97
C TRP A 138 -7.88 1.81 4.75
N GLU A 139 -9.18 1.87 4.46
CA GLU A 139 -10.03 2.79 5.22
C GLU A 139 -10.14 2.41 6.72
N PRO A 140 -10.39 1.15 7.11
CA PRO A 140 -10.32 0.78 8.53
C PRO A 140 -8.89 0.54 9.03
N PHE A 141 -8.02 -0.09 8.24
CA PHE A 141 -6.67 -0.49 8.67
C PHE A 141 -5.61 0.58 8.46
N GLY A 142 -5.84 1.48 7.52
CA GLY A 142 -4.89 2.49 7.13
C GLY A 142 -4.65 3.56 8.17
N PRO A 143 -5.68 4.12 8.82
CA PRO A 143 -5.48 4.97 9.97
C PRO A 143 -4.65 4.26 11.05
N VAL A 144 -4.89 2.97 11.29
CA VAL A 144 -4.15 2.18 12.28
C VAL A 144 -2.68 2.00 11.87
N ALA A 145 -2.42 1.67 10.61
CA ALA A 145 -1.07 1.55 10.05
C ALA A 145 -0.31 2.88 10.08
N VAL A 146 -0.98 3.99 9.70
CA VAL A 146 -0.42 5.34 9.73
C VAL A 146 -0.11 5.76 11.16
N VAL A 147 -1.02 5.51 12.11
CA VAL A 147 -0.78 5.79 13.54
C VAL A 147 0.38 4.95 14.05
N ALA A 148 0.47 3.67 13.68
CA ALA A 148 1.61 2.82 14.04
C ALA A 148 2.93 3.37 13.46
N GLU A 149 2.94 3.80 12.21
CA GLU A 149 4.12 4.39 11.57
C GLU A 149 4.55 5.69 12.27
N ILE A 150 3.59 6.58 12.55
CA ILE A 150 3.83 7.84 13.27
C ILE A 150 4.36 7.54 14.67
N LEU A 151 3.77 6.58 15.39
CA LEU A 151 4.23 6.19 16.71
C LEU A 151 5.66 5.63 16.66
N ALA A 152 5.96 4.73 15.72
CA ALA A 152 7.32 4.23 15.53
C ALA A 152 8.32 5.36 15.28
N TRP A 153 7.93 6.35 14.47
CA TRP A 153 8.76 7.51 14.16
C TRP A 153 8.95 8.43 15.37
N LEU A 154 7.90 8.70 16.14
CA LEU A 154 7.98 9.48 17.38
C LEU A 154 8.86 8.79 18.43
N LEU A 155 8.76 7.46 18.56
CA LEU A 155 9.62 6.68 19.43
C LEU A 155 11.09 6.76 19.00
N MET A 156 11.34 6.76 17.69
CA MET A 156 12.67 6.98 17.11
C MET A 156 13.23 8.35 17.46
N LEU A 157 12.43 9.41 17.36
CA LEU A 157 12.86 10.78 17.67
C LEU A 157 13.06 11.03 19.17
N ALA A 158 12.18 10.49 20.01
CA ALA A 158 12.22 10.66 21.45
C ALA A 158 13.47 10.00 22.06
N ARG A 159 14.05 8.99 21.39
CA ARG A 159 15.22 8.28 21.89
C ARG A 159 16.54 9.02 21.55
N PRO A 160 17.34 9.44 22.55
CA PRO A 160 18.56 10.21 22.31
C PRO A 160 19.68 9.39 21.64
N ASN A 161 19.81 8.11 21.98
CA ASN A 161 20.89 7.24 21.50
C ASN A 161 20.37 5.85 21.04
N PRO A 162 19.88 5.72 19.79
CA PRO A 162 19.60 4.42 19.19
C PRO A 162 20.89 3.60 19.04
N ARG A 163 20.79 2.29 19.26
CA ARG A 163 21.92 1.35 19.35
C ARG A 163 22.52 1.03 17.98
N TYR A 164 21.69 0.70 17.00
CA TYR A 164 22.12 0.13 15.72
C TYR A 164 22.37 1.19 14.65
N ALA A 165 21.71 2.35 14.76
CA ALA A 165 21.87 3.43 13.79
C ALA A 165 21.82 4.81 14.46
N SER A 166 22.29 5.84 13.77
CA SER A 166 22.03 7.23 14.15
C SER A 166 20.56 7.59 13.88
N ARG A 167 20.06 8.65 14.52
CA ARG A 167 18.70 9.16 14.25
C ARG A 167 18.49 9.50 12.78
N TRP A 168 19.50 10.09 12.13
CA TRP A 168 19.47 10.39 10.70
C TRP A 168 19.47 9.14 9.82
N ALA A 169 20.21 8.09 10.21
CA ALA A 169 20.17 6.83 9.47
C ALA A 169 18.77 6.18 9.53
N TRP A 170 18.16 6.15 10.72
CA TRP A 170 16.79 5.67 10.88
C TRP A 170 15.80 6.52 10.10
N PHE A 171 15.90 7.85 10.18
CA PHE A 171 15.05 8.76 9.42
C PHE A 171 15.01 8.39 7.92
N TRP A 172 16.16 8.17 7.29
CA TRP A 172 16.21 7.77 5.88
C TRP A 172 15.56 6.40 5.64
N MET A 173 15.83 5.41 6.49
CA MET A 173 15.25 4.08 6.34
C MET A 173 13.73 4.07 6.54
N PHE A 174 13.18 4.92 7.41
CA PHE A 174 11.73 5.06 7.62
C PHE A 174 11.00 5.44 6.33
N LEU A 175 11.61 6.29 5.47
CA LEU A 175 11.03 6.64 4.16
C LEU A 175 10.85 5.43 3.23
N THR A 176 11.55 4.33 3.51
CA THR A 176 11.51 3.08 2.75
C THR A 176 10.93 1.91 3.56
N GLY A 177 10.17 2.17 4.64
CA GLY A 177 9.55 1.11 5.47
C GLY A 177 10.44 0.56 6.59
N GLY A 178 11.48 1.30 6.99
CA GLY A 178 12.41 0.91 8.05
C GLY A 178 11.82 0.90 9.47
N SER A 179 10.55 1.29 9.65
CA SER A 179 9.84 1.28 10.93
C SER A 179 9.76 -0.12 11.53
N LEU A 180 9.49 -1.14 10.72
CA LEU A 180 9.51 -2.55 11.13
C LEU A 180 10.85 -2.93 11.74
N LEU A 181 11.94 -2.60 11.04
CA LEU A 181 13.29 -2.90 11.47
C LEU A 181 13.65 -2.14 12.76
N TYR A 182 13.23 -0.87 12.86
CA TYR A 182 13.42 -0.06 14.07
C TYR A 182 12.72 -0.71 15.27
N VAL A 183 11.42 -1.01 15.16
CA VAL A 183 10.64 -1.59 16.26
C VAL A 183 11.19 -2.96 16.65
N LEU A 184 11.64 -3.73 15.68
CA LEU A 184 12.23 -5.05 15.89
C LEU A 184 13.59 -5.00 16.61
N LEU A 185 14.46 -4.04 16.25
CA LEU A 185 15.85 -3.97 16.73
C LEU A 185 16.07 -3.02 17.92
N GLU A 186 15.32 -1.93 18.06
CA GLU A 186 15.62 -0.86 19.03
C GLU A 186 14.67 -0.88 20.24
N PRO A 187 15.17 -0.74 21.49
CA PRO A 187 16.58 -0.51 21.89
C PRO A 187 17.44 -1.77 21.82
N ARG A 188 16.76 -2.90 21.84
CA ARG A 188 17.32 -4.25 21.83
C ARG A 188 16.43 -5.13 20.97
N PRO A 189 17.00 -6.13 20.28
CA PRO A 189 16.21 -7.04 19.47
C PRO A 189 15.15 -7.75 20.29
N LEU A 190 13.92 -7.84 19.78
CA LEU A 190 12.81 -8.45 20.53
C LEU A 190 13.01 -9.93 20.86
N TRP A 191 13.88 -10.63 20.13
CA TRP A 191 14.20 -12.05 20.35
C TRP A 191 15.36 -12.28 21.32
N ARG A 192 15.98 -11.22 21.85
CA ARG A 192 17.11 -11.31 22.80
C ARG A 192 16.63 -11.11 24.22
N ASP A 193 17.25 -11.80 25.16
CA ASP A 193 16.91 -11.66 26.58
C ASP A 193 17.28 -10.24 27.08
N PRO A 194 16.44 -9.57 27.90
CA PRO A 194 16.73 -8.26 28.46
C PRO A 194 18.03 -8.17 29.27
N TYR A 195 18.53 -9.29 29.78
CA TYR A 195 19.74 -9.37 30.59
C TYR A 195 20.97 -9.84 29.79
N GLU A 196 20.79 -10.19 28.52
CA GLU A 196 21.88 -10.63 27.67
C GLU A 196 22.81 -9.47 27.30
N ALA A 197 24.12 -9.66 27.52
CA ALA A 197 25.13 -8.72 27.10
C ALA A 197 25.26 -8.74 25.56
N LEU A 198 24.77 -7.69 24.92
CA LEU A 198 24.87 -7.53 23.47
C LEU A 198 26.24 -6.93 23.10
N PRO A 199 26.93 -7.45 22.05
CA PRO A 199 28.20 -6.91 21.58
C PRO A 199 28.07 -5.46 21.12
N ALA A 200 29.18 -4.70 21.17
CA ALA A 200 29.20 -3.31 20.72
C ALA A 200 28.67 -3.21 19.28
N PRO A 201 27.61 -2.43 19.02
CA PRO A 201 27.00 -2.36 17.71
C PRO A 201 27.90 -1.60 16.72
N ALA A 202 28.02 -2.10 15.50
CA ALA A 202 28.50 -1.30 14.38
C ALA A 202 27.40 -0.31 13.98
N ARG A 203 27.48 0.92 14.47
CA ARG A 203 26.42 1.92 14.28
C ARG A 203 26.41 2.45 12.85
N LEU A 204 25.25 2.41 12.19
CA LEU A 204 25.05 3.07 10.90
C LEU A 204 24.96 4.59 11.07
N ASP A 205 25.82 5.33 10.38
CA ASP A 205 25.72 6.78 10.28
C ASP A 205 24.63 7.20 9.26
N GLY A 206 24.32 8.51 9.23
CA GLY A 206 23.28 9.05 8.36
C GLY A 206 23.55 8.81 6.88
N THR A 207 24.82 8.88 6.44
CA THR A 207 25.21 8.68 5.05
C THR A 207 24.97 7.24 4.60
N ARG A 208 25.33 6.26 5.43
CA ARG A 208 25.06 4.84 5.16
C ARG A 208 23.57 4.53 5.18
N GLY A 209 22.83 5.10 6.13
CA GLY A 209 21.36 4.96 6.17
C GLY A 209 20.71 5.51 4.91
N PHE A 210 21.15 6.68 4.43
CA PHE A 210 20.69 7.28 3.17
C PHE A 210 21.00 6.36 1.97
N ALA A 211 22.23 5.88 1.85
CA ALA A 211 22.63 4.99 0.75
C ALA A 211 21.79 3.70 0.71
N ILE A 212 21.51 3.10 1.88
CA ILE A 212 20.64 1.92 1.99
C ILE A 212 19.21 2.25 1.55
N ALA A 213 18.65 3.37 2.01
CA ALA A 213 17.29 3.78 1.63
C ALA A 213 17.18 3.97 0.10
N VAL A 214 18.15 4.65 -0.52
CA VAL A 214 18.21 4.82 -1.97
C VAL A 214 18.31 3.45 -2.66
N ALA A 215 19.20 2.56 -2.21
CA ALA A 215 19.35 1.23 -2.79
C ALA A 215 18.06 0.39 -2.70
N LEU A 216 17.36 0.44 -1.57
CA LEU A 216 16.06 -0.23 -1.40
C LEU A 216 15.01 0.34 -2.33
N LEU A 217 14.93 1.67 -2.46
CA LEU A 217 13.98 2.34 -3.35
C LEU A 217 14.21 1.92 -4.81
N PHE A 218 15.47 1.92 -5.27
CA PHE A 218 15.82 1.46 -6.62
C PHE A 218 15.56 -0.03 -6.81
N GLY A 219 15.89 -0.87 -5.82
CA GLY A 219 15.61 -2.30 -5.88
C GLY A 219 14.12 -2.59 -6.01
N MET A 220 13.27 -1.90 -5.25
CA MET A 220 11.82 -2.01 -5.35
C MET A 220 11.29 -1.51 -6.70
N ALA A 221 11.85 -0.44 -7.25
CA ALA A 221 11.46 0.07 -8.57
C ALA A 221 11.77 -0.94 -9.69
N MET A 222 12.93 -1.61 -9.62
CA MET A 222 13.36 -2.61 -10.62
C MET A 222 12.53 -3.89 -10.60
N VAL A 223 12.02 -4.31 -9.44
CA VAL A 223 11.15 -5.50 -9.33
C VAL A 223 9.76 -5.26 -9.92
N ASN A 224 9.32 -4.00 -9.96
CA ASN A 224 8.00 -3.60 -10.43
C ASN A 224 7.97 -3.09 -11.89
N ALA A 225 9.12 -3.06 -12.56
CA ALA A 225 9.27 -2.65 -13.96
C ALA A 225 9.25 -3.88 -14.89
#